data_AF-A0A3E4TV61-F1
#
_entry.id   AF-A0A3E4TV61-F1
#
_cell.length_a   1.000
_cell.length_b   1.000
_cell.length_c   1.000
_cell.angle_alpha   90.00
_cell.angle_beta   90.00
_cell.angle_gamma   90.00
#
_symmetry.space_group_name_H-M   'P 1'
#
loop_
_entity.id
_entity.type
_entity.pdbx_description
1 polymer ?
#
loop_
_entity_poly.entity_id
_entity_poly.type
_entity_poly.pdbx_seq_one_letter_code
_entity_poly.pdbx_strand_id
1 'polypeptide(L)'
;MEEDFFEAAIRHWYDGKLLEEEQEYDNAVCMQGFAAECALKKILLSRLQREEVVRYGHNLEVLFQDLQMLLTNDRDMISILDPAAGFRLSKINLPAILFENHPDRRYYSDGKYSSEDASVCRECAEVLLAEMCRLYIDGYIIIL
;
A
#
# COMPACT_ATOMS: atom_id res chain seq x y z
N MET A 1 -12.66 17.38 -0.06
CA MET A 1 -11.30 17.38 0.48
C MET A 1 -10.55 16.34 -0.31
N GLU A 2 -9.46 16.73 -0.96
CA GLU A 2 -8.64 15.80 -1.74
C GLU A 2 -7.93 14.87 -0.75
N GLU A 3 -7.96 13.56 -0.99
CA GLU A 3 -7.32 12.60 -0.09
C GLU A 3 -5.80 12.68 -0.23
N ASP A 4 -5.11 12.93 0.89
CA ASP A 4 -3.66 12.73 0.96
C ASP A 4 -3.37 11.26 1.27
N PHE A 5 -2.91 10.54 0.24
CA PHE A 5 -2.56 9.14 0.35
C PHE A 5 -1.40 8.88 1.32
N PHE A 6 -0.51 9.84 1.57
CA PHE A 6 0.59 9.65 2.51
C PHE A 6 0.07 9.55 3.95
N GLU A 7 -0.71 10.55 4.37
CA GLU A 7 -1.34 10.54 5.69
C GLU A 7 -2.35 9.41 5.85
N ALA A 8 -3.12 9.12 4.79
CA ALA A 8 -4.07 8.01 4.80
C ALA A 8 -3.38 6.65 5.00
N ALA A 9 -2.25 6.40 4.33
CA ALA A 9 -1.50 5.16 4.48
C ALA A 9 -1.06 4.94 5.95
N ILE A 10 -0.50 5.97 6.58
CA ILE A 10 -0.03 5.92 7.98
C ILE A 10 -1.21 5.69 8.93
N ARG A 11 -2.28 6.46 8.76
CA ARG A 11 -3.48 6.33 9.59
C ARG A 11 -4.11 4.95 9.48
N HIS A 12 -4.30 4.43 8.25
CA HIS A 12 -4.86 3.10 8.06
C HIS A 12 -3.97 2.00 8.64
N TRP A 13 -2.65 2.11 8.52
CA TRP A 13 -1.75 1.13 9.13
C TRP A 13 -1.86 1.12 10.65
N TYR A 14 -1.91 2.30 11.26
CA TYR A 14 -2.07 2.46 12.70
C TYR A 14 -3.44 1.96 13.19
N ASP A 15 -4.52 2.32 12.51
CA ASP A 15 -5.88 1.84 12.82
C ASP A 15 -5.94 0.31 12.71
N GLY A 16 -5.34 -0.26 11.66
CA GLY A 16 -5.27 -1.71 11.48
C GLY A 16 -4.49 -2.42 12.57
N LYS A 17 -3.39 -1.81 13.05
CA LYS A 17 -2.62 -2.34 14.19
C LYS A 17 -3.44 -2.32 15.48
N LEU A 18 -4.16 -1.22 15.75
CA LEU A 18 -5.03 -1.14 16.93
C LEU A 18 -6.14 -2.21 16.89
N LEU A 19 -6.74 -2.43 15.72
CA LEU A 19 -7.75 -3.47 15.54
C LEU A 19 -7.19 -4.88 15.74
N GLU A 20 -5.96 -5.14 15.29
CA GLU A 20 -5.25 -6.40 15.56
C GLU A 20 -5.04 -6.62 17.07
N GLU A 21 -4.64 -5.58 17.80
CA GLU A 21 -4.46 -5.63 19.27
C GLU A 21 -5.78 -5.92 20.00
N GLU A 22 -6.90 -5.42 19.49
CA GLU A 22 -8.26 -5.69 19.99
C GLU A 22 -8.87 -7.00 19.45
N GLN A 23 -8.11 -7.79 18.68
CA GLN A 23 -8.53 -9.07 18.07
C GLN A 23 -9.66 -8.95 17.03
N GLU A 24 -9.85 -7.76 16.45
CA GLU A 24 -10.78 -7.47 15.37
C GLU A 24 -10.09 -7.71 14.01
N TYR A 25 -9.73 -8.96 13.73
CA TYR A 25 -8.81 -9.32 12.65
C TYR A 25 -9.32 -9.00 11.24
N ASP A 26 -10.63 -9.12 10.99
CA ASP A 26 -11.17 -8.80 9.66
C ASP A 26 -11.04 -7.32 9.35
N ASN A 27 -11.33 -6.48 10.35
CA ASN A 27 -11.16 -5.05 10.27
C ASN A 27 -9.68 -4.67 10.18
N ALA A 28 -8.82 -5.37 10.93
CA ALA A 28 -7.37 -5.18 10.85
C ALA A 28 -6.86 -5.44 9.43
N VAL A 29 -7.12 -6.62 8.86
CA VAL A 29 -6.74 -6.98 7.47
C VAL A 29 -7.29 -5.97 6.46
N CYS A 30 -8.54 -5.53 6.63
CA CYS A 30 -9.13 -4.49 5.79
C CYS A 30 -8.32 -3.19 5.82
N MET A 31 -7.98 -2.70 7.02
CA MET A 31 -7.18 -1.48 7.19
C MET A 31 -5.76 -1.63 6.65
N GLN A 32 -5.12 -2.80 6.80
CA GLN A 32 -3.81 -3.05 6.22
C GLN A 32 -3.84 -3.04 4.69
N GLY A 33 -4.93 -3.51 4.07
CA GLY A 33 -5.15 -3.36 2.62
C GLY A 33 -5.24 -1.90 2.18
N PHE A 34 -5.97 -1.05 2.91
CA PHE A 34 -6.02 0.38 2.63
C PHE A 34 -4.66 1.06 2.83
N ALA A 35 -3.92 0.68 3.86
CA ALA A 35 -2.58 1.20 4.11
C ALA A 35 -1.63 0.94 2.93
N ALA A 36 -1.60 -0.31 2.46
CA ALA A 36 -0.81 -0.73 1.31
C ALA A 36 -1.22 0.00 0.02
N GLU A 37 -2.52 0.12 -0.24
CA GLU A 37 -3.07 0.84 -1.40
C GLU A 37 -2.67 2.31 -1.39
N CYS A 38 -2.88 3.01 -0.28
CA CYS A 38 -2.53 4.40 -0.16
C CYS A 38 -1.01 4.62 -0.30
N ALA A 39 -0.19 3.74 0.29
CA ALA A 39 1.27 3.83 0.16
C ALA A 39 1.71 3.69 -1.31
N LEU A 40 1.19 2.70 -2.03
CA LEU A 40 1.53 2.50 -3.44
C LEU A 40 0.99 3.64 -4.33
N LYS A 41 -0.24 4.11 -4.11
CA LYS A 41 -0.79 5.28 -4.82
C LYS A 41 0.10 6.49 -4.64
N LYS A 42 0.58 6.73 -3.42
CA LYS A 42 1.49 7.84 -3.14
C LYS A 42 2.82 7.71 -3.88
N ILE A 43 3.39 6.50 -3.93
CA ILE A 43 4.62 6.23 -4.69
C ILE A 43 4.38 6.50 -6.19
N LEU A 44 3.25 6.05 -6.75
CA LEU A 44 2.92 6.27 -8.17
C LEU A 44 2.67 7.74 -8.53
N LEU A 45 2.15 8.55 -7.60
CA LEU A 45 1.99 10.00 -7.80
C LEU A 45 3.32 10.74 -8.05
N SER A 46 4.47 10.13 -7.76
CA SER A 46 5.77 10.68 -8.15
C SER A 46 5.95 10.79 -9.67
N ARG A 47 5.13 10.07 -10.45
CA ARG A 47 5.21 10.00 -11.92
C ARG A 47 3.90 10.20 -12.64
N LEU A 48 2.86 9.55 -12.14
CA LEU A 48 1.55 9.59 -12.75
C LEU A 48 0.82 10.84 -12.26
N GLN A 49 -0.04 11.38 -13.13
CA GLN A 49 -0.96 12.42 -12.72
C GLN A 49 -1.97 11.84 -11.73
N ARG A 50 -2.51 12.69 -10.85
CA ARG A 50 -3.45 12.22 -9.82
C ARG A 50 -4.68 11.57 -10.42
N GLU A 51 -5.17 12.07 -11.55
CA GLU A 51 -6.32 11.51 -12.26
C GLU A 51 -6.06 10.08 -12.72
N GLU A 52 -4.82 9.73 -13.03
CA GLU A 52 -4.42 8.36 -13.39
C GLU A 52 -4.38 7.47 -12.15
N VAL A 53 -3.80 7.96 -11.04
CA VAL A 53 -3.73 7.21 -9.77
C VAL A 53 -5.11 6.98 -9.15
N VAL A 54 -6.02 7.95 -9.23
CA VAL A 54 -7.38 7.82 -8.68
C VAL A 54 -8.22 6.81 -9.48
N ARG A 55 -7.96 6.62 -10.77
CA ARG A 55 -8.69 5.64 -11.61
C ARG A 55 -8.51 4.20 -11.18
N TYR A 56 -7.44 3.89 -10.43
CA TYR A 56 -7.27 2.55 -9.85
C TYR A 56 -8.36 2.20 -8.84
N GLY A 57 -9.09 3.17 -8.29
CA GLY A 57 -10.10 2.91 -7.27
C GLY A 57 -9.47 2.18 -6.09
N HIS A 58 -10.08 1.08 -5.64
CA HIS A 58 -9.54 0.22 -4.59
C HIS A 58 -8.92 -1.08 -5.12
N ASN A 59 -8.42 -1.07 -6.37
CA ASN A 59 -7.83 -2.25 -6.99
C ASN A 59 -6.32 -2.35 -6.68
N LEU A 60 -6.02 -2.76 -5.45
CA LEU A 60 -4.65 -2.91 -4.94
C LEU A 60 -3.81 -3.89 -5.79
N GLU A 61 -4.42 -4.97 -6.29
CA GLU A 61 -3.72 -5.99 -7.08
C GLU A 61 -3.22 -5.41 -8.40
N VAL A 62 -4.11 -4.78 -9.16
CA VAL A 62 -3.75 -4.14 -10.45
C VAL A 62 -2.72 -3.04 -10.23
N LEU A 63 -2.87 -2.26 -9.16
CA LEU A 63 -1.94 -1.19 -8.83
C LEU A 63 -0.53 -1.73 -8.54
N PHE A 64 -0.42 -2.83 -7.80
CA PHE A 64 0.86 -3.48 -7.52
C PHE A 64 1.48 -4.11 -8.77
N GLN A 65 0.67 -4.77 -9.61
CA GLN A 65 1.13 -5.34 -10.89
C GLN A 65 1.66 -4.26 -11.83
N ASP A 66 0.97 -3.13 -11.95
CA ASP A 66 1.40 -2.01 -12.77
C ASP A 66 2.72 -1.40 -12.24
N LEU A 67 2.87 -1.25 -10.93
CA LEU A 67 4.15 -0.83 -10.34
C LEU A 67 5.27 -1.79 -10.73
N GLN A 68 5.07 -3.11 -10.62
CA GLN A 68 6.07 -4.10 -11.01
C GLN A 68 6.42 -4.04 -12.50
N MET A 69 5.43 -3.82 -13.38
CA MET A 69 5.67 -3.63 -14.81
C MET A 69 6.46 -2.36 -15.10
N LEU A 70 6.15 -1.25 -14.43
CA LEU A 70 6.89 0.00 -14.56
C LEU A 70 8.35 -0.17 -14.10
N LEU A 71 8.57 -0.81 -12.95
CA LEU A 71 9.91 -1.05 -12.41
C LEU A 71 10.77 -1.98 -13.28
N THR A 72 10.16 -2.86 -14.07
CA THR A 72 10.88 -3.84 -14.92
C THR A 72 11.10 -3.35 -16.34
N ASN A 73 10.17 -2.57 -16.91
CA ASN A 73 10.18 -2.19 -18.32
C ASN A 73 10.63 -0.75 -18.57
N ASP A 74 10.61 0.11 -17.55
CA ASP A 74 10.93 1.53 -17.70
C ASP A 74 12.20 1.90 -16.92
N ARG A 75 13.33 1.96 -17.65
CA ARG A 75 14.63 2.38 -17.09
C ARG A 75 14.61 3.83 -16.59
N ASP A 76 13.73 4.67 -17.12
CA ASP A 76 13.55 6.04 -16.67
C ASP A 76 12.72 6.10 -15.37
N MET A 77 11.94 5.06 -15.07
CA MET A 77 11.26 4.90 -13.79
C MET A 77 12.25 4.58 -12.66
N ILE A 78 13.22 3.70 -12.91
CA ILE A 78 14.33 3.40 -11.98
C ILE A 78 15.23 4.62 -11.74
N SER A 79 15.33 5.55 -12.70
CA SER A 79 16.29 6.66 -12.63
C SER A 79 15.81 7.89 -11.83
N ILE A 80 14.50 8.13 -11.73
CA ILE A 80 13.92 9.20 -10.88
C ILE A 80 13.25 8.67 -9.59
N LEU A 81 13.06 7.36 -9.43
CA LEU A 81 13.07 6.78 -8.08
C LEU A 81 14.54 6.65 -7.67
N ASP A 82 14.86 6.65 -6.38
CA ASP A 82 16.16 6.12 -5.93
C ASP A 82 16.32 4.71 -6.54
N PRO A 83 17.39 4.40 -7.30
CA PRO A 83 17.60 3.07 -7.87
C PRO A 83 17.52 1.97 -6.81
N ALA A 84 17.90 2.26 -5.57
CA ALA A 84 17.76 1.30 -4.47
C ALA A 84 16.29 1.12 -4.04
N ALA A 85 15.45 2.15 -4.10
CA ALA A 85 14.00 2.02 -3.92
C ALA A 85 13.36 1.17 -5.03
N GLY A 86 13.70 1.42 -6.29
CA GLY A 86 13.22 0.58 -7.41
C GLY A 86 13.59 -0.89 -7.23
N PHE A 87 14.84 -1.16 -6.81
CA PHE A 87 15.27 -2.51 -6.49
C PHE A 87 14.50 -3.12 -5.30
N ARG A 88 14.32 -2.39 -4.19
CA ARG A 88 13.59 -2.89 -3.02
C ARG A 88 12.13 -3.18 -3.36
N LEU A 89 11.44 -2.25 -4.03
CA LEU A 89 10.06 -2.42 -4.48
C LEU A 89 9.91 -3.62 -5.43
N SER A 90 10.87 -3.86 -6.33
CA SER A 90 10.86 -5.03 -7.23
C SER A 90 11.00 -6.38 -6.51
N LYS A 91 11.48 -6.36 -5.25
CA LYS A 91 11.65 -7.56 -4.40
C LYS A 91 10.52 -7.76 -3.41
N ILE A 92 9.63 -6.77 -3.25
CA ILE A 92 8.45 -6.93 -2.41
C ILE A 92 7.57 -8.01 -3.03
N ASN A 93 7.15 -8.95 -2.20
CA ASN A 93 6.11 -9.91 -2.53
C ASN A 93 4.96 -9.66 -1.56
N LEU A 94 3.83 -9.21 -2.09
CA LEU A 94 2.64 -8.98 -1.27
C LEU A 94 1.83 -10.28 -1.19
N PRO A 95 1.33 -10.64 -0.01
CA PRO A 95 0.56 -11.86 0.18
C PRO A 95 -0.82 -11.70 -0.47
N ALA A 96 -1.33 -12.79 -1.06
CA ALA A 96 -2.61 -12.81 -1.76
C ALA A 96 -3.77 -12.25 -0.91
N ILE A 97 -3.72 -12.53 0.40
CA ILE A 97 -4.71 -12.10 1.40
C ILE A 97 -4.86 -10.58 1.50
N LEU A 98 -3.81 -9.82 1.18
CA LEU A 98 -3.85 -8.36 1.17
C LEU A 98 -4.75 -7.84 0.05
N PHE A 99 -4.95 -8.60 -1.03
CA PHE A 99 -5.80 -8.26 -2.15
C PHE A 99 -7.21 -8.86 -2.05
N GLU A 100 -7.32 -10.03 -1.42
CA GLU A 100 -8.54 -10.85 -1.47
C GLU A 100 -9.77 -10.13 -0.88
N ASN A 101 -10.77 -9.85 -1.72
CA ASN A 101 -12.00 -9.15 -1.35
C ASN A 101 -11.75 -7.71 -0.83
N HIS A 102 -10.65 -7.07 -1.21
CA HIS A 102 -10.45 -5.64 -0.97
C HIS A 102 -11.31 -4.80 -1.92
N PRO A 103 -12.07 -3.79 -1.45
CA PRO A 103 -12.30 -3.38 -0.07
C PRO A 103 -13.55 -4.01 0.59
N ASP A 104 -14.30 -4.82 -0.16
CA ASP A 104 -15.62 -5.35 0.21
C ASP A 104 -15.66 -6.11 1.55
N ARG A 105 -14.53 -6.70 1.95
CA ARG A 105 -14.33 -7.32 3.27
C ARG A 105 -14.58 -6.39 4.46
N ARG A 106 -14.64 -5.08 4.25
CA ARG A 106 -15.10 -4.10 5.25
C ARG A 106 -16.47 -4.45 5.84
N TYR A 107 -17.32 -5.16 5.08
CA TYR A 107 -18.68 -5.51 5.48
C TYR A 107 -18.82 -6.97 5.95
N TYR A 108 -17.70 -7.67 6.12
CA TYR A 108 -17.69 -9.02 6.63
C TYR A 108 -17.96 -8.99 8.15
N SER A 109 -18.78 -9.93 8.61
CA SER A 109 -19.09 -10.14 10.02
C SER A 109 -18.73 -11.57 10.47
N ASP A 110 -18.14 -12.32 9.54
CA ASP A 110 -17.62 -13.65 9.70
C ASP A 110 -16.12 -13.51 9.98
N GLY A 111 -15.67 -13.86 11.20
CA GLY A 111 -14.27 -13.94 11.63
C GLY A 111 -13.42 -14.81 10.71
N LYS A 112 -13.20 -14.35 9.48
CA LYS A 112 -12.66 -15.07 8.33
C LYS A 112 -11.14 -15.05 8.40
N TYR A 113 -10.58 -14.00 8.99
CA TYR A 113 -9.15 -13.82 9.14
C TYR A 113 -8.70 -14.12 10.57
N SER A 114 -7.53 -14.76 10.65
CA SER A 114 -6.86 -15.10 11.90
C SER A 114 -5.90 -14.00 12.34
N SER A 115 -5.35 -14.14 13.54
CA SER A 115 -4.26 -13.28 14.02
C SER A 115 -3.03 -13.33 13.11
N GLU A 116 -2.74 -14.50 12.53
CA GLU A 116 -1.62 -14.69 11.60
C GLU A 116 -1.84 -13.88 10.32
N ASP A 117 -3.06 -13.94 9.78
CA ASP A 117 -3.45 -13.20 8.57
C ASP A 117 -3.32 -11.69 8.77
N ALA A 118 -3.79 -11.19 9.93
CA ALA A 118 -3.66 -9.79 10.31
C ALA A 118 -2.19 -9.37 10.44
N SER A 119 -1.36 -10.17 11.13
CA SER A 119 0.07 -9.88 11.31
C SER A 119 0.82 -9.86 9.98
N VAL A 120 0.59 -10.86 9.13
CA VAL A 120 1.19 -10.95 7.79
C VAL A 120 0.80 -9.73 6.94
N CYS A 121 -0.47 -9.32 6.95
CA CYS A 121 -0.91 -8.13 6.22
C CYS A 121 -0.27 -6.85 6.78
N ARG A 122 -0.19 -6.70 8.12
CA ARG A 122 0.42 -5.54 8.78
C ARG A 122 1.89 -5.40 8.42
N GLU A 123 2.65 -6.49 8.51
CA GLU A 123 4.08 -6.50 8.18
C GLU A 123 4.30 -6.16 6.69
N CYS A 124 3.47 -6.69 5.80
CA CYS A 124 3.58 -6.37 4.37
C CYS A 124 3.22 -4.92 4.05
N ALA A 125 2.17 -4.38 4.67
CA ALA A 125 1.83 -2.96 4.56
C ALA A 125 2.96 -2.08 5.13
N GLU A 126 3.56 -2.48 6.25
CA GLU A 126 4.68 -1.76 6.88
C GLU A 126 5.88 -1.64 5.94
N VAL A 127 6.21 -2.68 5.16
CA VAL A 127 7.29 -2.62 4.17
C VAL A 127 7.00 -1.54 3.11
N LEU A 128 5.76 -1.45 2.61
CA LEU A 128 5.37 -0.43 1.64
C LEU A 128 5.40 0.98 2.24
N LEU A 129 4.91 1.14 3.47
CA LEU A 129 4.98 2.40 4.22
C LEU A 129 6.43 2.82 4.44
N ALA A 130 7.32 1.90 4.79
CA ALA A 130 8.73 2.18 4.98
C ALA A 130 9.40 2.68 3.69
N GLU A 131 9.08 2.09 2.53
CA GLU A 131 9.59 2.57 1.24
C GLU A 131 9.00 3.94 0.87
N MET A 132 7.71 4.16 1.08
CA MET A 132 7.07 5.48 0.92
C MET A 132 7.77 6.53 1.79
N CYS A 133 7.99 6.25 3.07
CA CYS A 133 8.66 7.16 4.00
C CYS A 133 10.11 7.43 3.61
N ARG A 134 10.88 6.44 3.14
CA ARG A 134 12.25 6.66 2.63
C ARG A 134 12.25 7.60 1.44
N LEU A 135 11.40 7.33 0.44
CA LEU A 135 11.26 8.20 -0.73
C LEU A 135 10.87 9.63 -0.35
N TYR A 136 10.07 9.81 0.71
CA TYR A 136 9.73 11.13 1.22
C TYR A 136 10.93 11.82 1.87
N ILE A 137 11.64 11.14 2.76
CA ILE A 137 12.83 11.66 3.47
C ILE A 137 13.93 12.05 2.48
N ASP A 138 14.12 11.24 1.44
CA ASP A 138 15.12 11.46 0.40
C ASP A 138 14.67 12.51 -0.65
N GLY A 139 13.44 13.02 -0.56
CA GLY A 139 12.91 14.10 -1.41
C GLY A 139 12.39 13.66 -2.77
N TYR A 140 12.19 12.35 -2.99
CA TYR A 140 11.62 11.80 -4.23
C TYR A 140 10.10 11.90 -4.30
N ILE A 141 9.42 11.98 -3.15
CA ILE A 141 7.99 12.28 -3.06
C ILE A 141 7.74 13.41 -2.07
N ILE A 142 6.66 14.16 -2.26
CA ILE A 142 6.28 15.30 -1.41
C ILE A 142 4.90 15.09 -0.82
N ILE A 143 4.66 15.62 0.39
CA ILE A 143 3.33 15.76 1.00
C ILE A 143 2.75 17.08 0.45
N LEU A 144 1.54 17.03 -0.12
CA LEU A 144 0.87 18.18 -0.75
C LEU A 144 -0.45 18.45 -0.03
#